data_AF-A0A8J2N078-F1
#
_entry.id   AF-A0A8J2N078-F1
#
_cell.length_a   1.000
_cell.length_b   1.000
_cell.length_c   1.000
_cell.angle_alpha   90.00
_cell.angle_beta   90.00
_cell.angle_gamma   90.00
#
_symmetry.space_group_name_H-M   'P 1'
#
loop_
_entity.id
_entity.type
_entity.pdbx_description
1 polymer ?
#
loop_
_entity_poly.entity_id
_entity_poly.type
_entity_poly.pdbx_seq_one_letter_code
_entity_poly.pdbx_strand_id
1 'polypeptide(L)'
;MAEDWYVNSQIFIVPYFVVIFGAKAQEIGFDDVLQITGDCLFPGWFSAFFVPFIHRNNAIVVAPNYRFVPEHSGADILEDLRDFWTWFNKGSVSDFLASHKKGSGIELDHEKILVSGDSAGGYMALMSGLTQPRGSIKAILGEYPMTNYLRIEQNDTYFDTPSPPESELAEHLSTIKPGTIVSSAWPPARLSLNYLLAAYGHYLTYFGADEKMWPIGLIEEKKWLPPTWIFHGDADSAVSVEDSKKFVERCKALNKDVEVKLEIRAGQEHGFITPVKEDEEPWLKEGLAWVEGKWLHS
;
A
#
# COMPACT_ATOMS: atom_id res chain seq x y z
N MET A 1 30.09 28.22 10.20
CA MET A 1 30.93 27.11 9.71
C MET A 1 29.97 26.09 9.13
N ALA A 2 30.20 25.63 7.91
CA ALA A 2 29.41 24.61 7.25
C ALA A 2 30.41 23.61 6.69
N GLU A 3 30.23 22.34 7.01
CA GLU A 3 31.15 21.26 6.63
C GLU A 3 30.36 20.20 5.86
N ASP A 4 30.62 20.18 4.56
CA ASP A 4 30.59 19.06 3.62
C ASP A 4 29.76 17.81 3.96
N TRP A 5 28.50 17.81 3.47
CA TRP A 5 27.75 16.57 3.22
C TRP A 5 27.76 16.24 1.72
N TYR A 6 28.92 15.82 1.22
CA TYR A 6 29.07 15.28 -0.13
C TYR A 6 28.60 13.81 -0.17
N VAL A 7 27.36 13.57 -0.60
CA VAL A 7 26.84 12.23 -0.90
C VAL A 7 26.41 12.15 -2.37
N ASN A 8 27.25 11.52 -3.19
CA ASN A 8 27.00 11.29 -4.61
C ASN A 8 26.39 9.90 -4.85
N SER A 9 25.06 9.78 -4.93
CA SER A 9 24.40 8.63 -5.58
C SER A 9 22.94 8.89 -5.94
N GLN A 10 22.58 8.55 -7.19
CA GLN A 10 21.20 8.39 -7.68
C GLN A 10 20.91 6.85 -7.76
N ILE A 11 19.75 6.26 -8.11
CA ILE A 11 18.45 6.66 -8.72
C ILE A 11 17.31 5.94 -7.93
N PHE A 12 16.05 6.37 -8.06
CA PHE A 12 14.86 5.86 -7.34
C PHE A 12 13.93 4.94 -8.21
N ILE A 13 13.11 4.07 -7.58
CA ILE A 13 11.83 3.54 -8.12
C ILE A 13 10.79 3.40 -6.98
N VAL A 14 9.63 4.02 -7.18
CA VAL A 14 8.55 4.30 -6.21
C VAL A 14 7.25 4.49 -7.06
N PRO A 15 5.94 4.33 -6.65
CA PRO A 15 5.19 4.26 -5.37
C PRO A 15 4.87 2.82 -4.98
N TYR A 16 4.05 2.62 -3.94
CA TYR A 16 4.25 1.47 -3.10
C TYR A 16 2.98 0.72 -2.66
N PHE A 17 2.80 -0.39 -3.37
CA PHE A 17 2.66 -1.66 -2.69
C PHE A 17 4.06 -2.28 -2.45
N VAL A 18 4.53 -2.32 -1.21
CA VAL A 18 5.90 -2.71 -0.85
C VAL A 18 6.19 -4.18 -1.03
N VAL A 19 6.97 -4.55 -2.04
CA VAL A 19 7.66 -5.84 -2.02
C VAL A 19 9.00 -5.68 -1.29
N ILE A 20 9.08 -6.24 -0.09
CA ILE A 20 10.24 -6.19 0.81
C ILE A 20 11.02 -7.49 0.71
N PHE A 21 12.30 -7.41 0.31
CA PHE A 21 13.21 -8.55 0.14
C PHE A 21 14.24 -8.65 1.26
N GLY A 22 14.69 -9.86 1.59
CA GLY A 22 16.00 -10.00 2.25
C GLY A 22 17.13 -9.74 1.26
N ALA A 23 18.14 -8.95 1.67
CA ALA A 23 19.35 -8.73 0.87
C ALA A 23 20.62 -8.65 1.73
N LYS A 24 21.76 -8.38 1.08
CA LYS A 24 23.05 -8.12 1.74
C LYS A 24 23.53 -6.72 1.31
N ALA A 25 23.77 -5.85 2.31
CA ALA A 25 24.02 -4.41 2.18
C ALA A 25 22.77 -3.53 1.88
N GLN A 26 22.93 -2.20 1.95
CA GLN A 26 21.92 -1.23 2.44
C GLN A 26 21.36 -0.23 1.38
N GLU A 27 20.43 0.65 1.82
CA GLU A 27 19.89 1.91 1.23
C GLU A 27 18.65 1.83 0.28
N ILE A 28 17.41 1.99 0.81
CA ILE A 28 16.14 1.66 0.11
C ILE A 28 14.85 2.33 0.74
N GLY A 29 13.71 2.44 0.00
CA GLY A 29 12.32 2.85 0.47
C GLY A 29 11.28 3.11 -0.68
N PHE A 30 10.01 3.61 -0.57
CA PHE A 30 9.11 4.13 0.51
C PHE A 30 7.61 4.44 0.02
N ASP A 31 6.58 4.59 0.88
CA ASP A 31 5.09 4.42 0.68
C ASP A 31 4.13 5.47 -0.04
N ASP A 32 2.78 5.26 -0.06
CA ASP A 32 1.74 5.80 -1.03
C ASP A 32 0.30 6.09 -0.47
N VAL A 33 -0.59 6.87 -1.15
CA VAL A 33 -1.99 7.15 -0.70
C VAL A 33 -3.10 7.26 -1.80
N LEU A 34 -4.11 6.38 -1.69
CA LEU A 34 -5.53 6.49 -2.16
C LEU A 34 -5.95 6.32 -3.66
N GLN A 35 -5.21 5.62 -4.53
CA GLN A 35 -5.69 5.22 -5.91
C GLN A 35 -6.11 6.35 -6.87
N ILE A 36 -5.88 7.61 -6.50
CA ILE A 36 -6.54 8.82 -7.01
C ILE A 36 -5.54 9.98 -6.98
N THR A 37 -4.90 10.13 -5.82
CA THR A 37 -3.62 10.80 -5.69
C THR A 37 -2.54 9.75 -5.39
N GLY A 38 -1.33 10.21 -5.12
CA GLY A 38 -0.14 9.37 -5.04
C GLY A 38 0.96 10.00 -5.87
N ASP A 39 1.94 10.66 -5.26
CA ASP A 39 3.29 10.55 -5.83
C ASP A 39 4.15 9.75 -4.88
N CYS A 40 4.73 8.76 -5.50
CA CYS A 40 5.69 7.87 -4.95
C CYS A 40 6.75 8.47 -4.04
N LEU A 41 7.47 9.47 -4.51
CA LEU A 41 8.65 10.01 -3.84
C LEU A 41 8.27 10.99 -2.73
N PHE A 42 6.98 11.06 -2.35
CA PHE A 42 6.47 11.99 -1.38
C PHE A 42 6.89 11.63 0.06
N PRO A 43 7.80 12.40 0.69
CA PRO A 43 8.42 12.01 1.96
C PRO A 43 7.49 12.06 3.17
N GLY A 44 6.25 12.55 3.01
CA GLY A 44 5.29 12.70 4.11
C GLY A 44 4.47 11.44 4.41
N TRP A 45 4.65 10.34 3.68
CA TRP A 45 3.94 9.07 3.91
C TRP A 45 4.79 7.97 4.54
N PHE A 46 6.05 8.27 4.85
CA PHE A 46 6.99 7.23 5.31
C PHE A 46 6.90 7.12 6.83
N SER A 47 6.16 6.10 7.30
CA SER A 47 5.98 5.82 8.72
C SER A 47 7.31 5.77 9.47
N ALA A 48 7.40 6.43 10.62
CA ALA A 48 8.69 6.64 11.30
C ALA A 48 9.37 5.32 11.75
N PHE A 49 8.62 4.23 11.91
CA PHE A 49 9.16 2.88 12.12
C PHE A 49 9.71 2.21 10.85
N PHE A 50 9.22 2.57 9.66
CA PHE A 50 9.42 1.83 8.43
C PHE A 50 10.87 1.89 7.94
N VAL A 51 11.49 3.08 7.93
CA VAL A 51 12.89 3.23 7.49
C VAL A 51 13.85 2.43 8.39
N PRO A 52 13.77 2.48 9.74
CA PRO A 52 14.48 1.54 10.62
C PRO A 52 14.21 0.05 10.33
N PHE A 53 12.95 -0.31 10.06
CA PHE A 53 12.54 -1.69 9.79
C PHE A 53 13.13 -2.25 8.47
N ILE A 54 13.16 -1.44 7.41
CA ILE A 54 13.83 -1.77 6.15
C ILE A 54 15.35 -1.89 6.35
N HIS A 55 15.97 -0.91 7.02
CA HIS A 55 17.43 -0.88 7.21
C HIS A 55 17.94 -2.04 8.08
N ARG A 56 17.26 -2.41 9.17
CA ARG A 56 17.73 -3.49 10.06
C ARG A 56 17.67 -4.87 9.42
N ASN A 57 16.71 -5.08 8.53
CA ASN A 57 16.54 -6.32 7.78
C ASN A 57 17.40 -6.37 6.50
N ASN A 58 18.22 -5.34 6.23
CA ASN A 58 19.01 -5.18 5.01
C ASN A 58 18.12 -5.31 3.76
N ALA A 59 16.94 -4.68 3.79
CA ALA A 59 15.89 -5.02 2.87
C ALA A 59 15.89 -4.16 1.60
N ILE A 60 15.54 -4.78 0.47
CA ILE A 60 15.24 -4.08 -0.79
C ILE A 60 13.72 -3.87 -0.87
N VAL A 61 13.30 -2.76 -1.45
CA VAL A 61 11.91 -2.31 -1.59
C VAL A 61 11.75 -1.91 -3.07
N VAL A 62 10.73 -2.48 -3.73
CA VAL A 62 10.42 -2.27 -5.17
C VAL A 62 8.90 -2.11 -5.34
N ALA A 63 8.46 -1.11 -6.12
CA ALA A 63 7.16 -0.42 -6.12
C ALA A 63 6.76 0.18 -7.50
N PRO A 64 5.63 -0.17 -8.18
CA PRO A 64 5.27 0.39 -9.49
C PRO A 64 4.26 1.55 -9.42
N ASN A 65 4.42 2.58 -10.28
CA ASN A 65 3.37 3.59 -10.48
C ASN A 65 2.15 2.91 -11.13
N TYR A 66 1.05 2.79 -10.39
CA TYR A 66 -0.22 2.27 -10.89
C TYR A 66 -1.15 3.43 -11.27
N ARG A 67 -2.01 3.20 -12.27
CA ARG A 67 -2.96 4.21 -12.78
C ARG A 67 -3.96 4.65 -11.71
N PHE A 68 -4.53 5.84 -11.89
CA PHE A 68 -5.48 6.42 -10.95
C PHE A 68 -6.89 6.55 -11.55
N VAL A 69 -7.92 6.38 -10.70
CA VAL A 69 -9.29 6.78 -11.03
C VAL A 69 -9.43 8.31 -10.83
N PRO A 70 -10.32 9.02 -11.56
CA PRO A 70 -11.27 8.54 -12.56
C PRO A 70 -10.75 8.58 -14.02
N GLU A 71 -9.47 8.85 -14.29
CA GLU A 71 -8.91 8.79 -15.66
C GLU A 71 -8.81 7.36 -16.21
N HIS A 72 -8.63 6.40 -15.30
CA HIS A 72 -8.56 4.96 -15.54
C HIS A 72 -9.58 4.24 -14.63
N SER A 73 -9.70 2.92 -14.75
CA SER A 73 -10.60 2.10 -13.94
C SER A 73 -9.89 1.24 -12.89
N GLY A 74 -10.63 0.62 -11.97
CA GLY A 74 -10.07 -0.39 -11.06
C GLY A 74 -9.59 -1.66 -11.77
N ALA A 75 -10.10 -1.93 -12.99
CA ALA A 75 -9.57 -3.00 -13.84
C ALA A 75 -8.20 -2.64 -14.42
N ASP A 76 -7.95 -1.37 -14.73
CA ASP A 76 -6.63 -0.85 -15.15
C ASP A 76 -5.62 -0.91 -13.98
N ILE A 77 -6.06 -0.59 -12.76
CA ILE A 77 -5.25 -0.68 -11.53
C ILE A 77 -4.83 -2.14 -11.25
N LEU A 78 -5.78 -3.08 -11.37
CA LEU A 78 -5.50 -4.51 -11.20
C LEU A 78 -4.68 -5.10 -12.36
N GLU A 79 -4.75 -4.50 -13.55
CA GLU A 79 -3.81 -4.77 -14.64
C GLU A 79 -2.39 -4.31 -14.31
N ASP A 80 -2.20 -3.10 -13.80
CA ASP A 80 -0.87 -2.60 -13.44
C ASP A 80 -0.23 -3.47 -12.34
N LEU A 81 -1.02 -3.92 -11.36
CA LEU A 81 -0.58 -4.86 -10.33
C LEU A 81 -0.17 -6.22 -10.93
N ARG A 82 -0.98 -6.75 -11.86
CA ARG A 82 -0.70 -8.00 -12.60
C ARG A 82 0.56 -7.90 -13.45
N ASP A 83 0.77 -6.76 -14.10
CA ASP A 83 1.88 -6.55 -15.02
C ASP A 83 3.18 -6.23 -14.28
N PHE A 84 3.10 -5.56 -13.12
CA PHE A 84 4.20 -5.50 -12.15
C PHE A 84 4.65 -6.88 -11.69
N TRP A 85 3.73 -7.72 -11.20
CA TRP A 85 4.08 -9.09 -10.78
C TRP A 85 4.59 -9.93 -11.97
N THR A 86 4.12 -9.66 -13.18
CA THR A 86 4.61 -10.30 -14.41
C THR A 86 6.04 -9.85 -14.77
N TRP A 87 6.40 -8.59 -14.56
CA TRP A 87 7.76 -8.06 -14.72
C TRP A 87 8.69 -8.56 -13.62
N PHE A 88 8.21 -8.56 -12.37
CA PHE A 88 8.95 -9.04 -11.20
C PHE A 88 9.31 -10.53 -11.33
N ASN A 89 8.32 -11.39 -11.55
CA ASN A 89 8.49 -12.84 -11.66
C ASN A 89 9.29 -13.29 -12.91
N LYS A 90 9.54 -12.39 -13.87
CA LYS A 90 10.47 -12.63 -15.00
C LYS A 90 11.94 -12.35 -14.65
N GLY A 91 12.23 -11.84 -13.45
CA GLY A 91 13.58 -11.43 -13.06
C GLY A 91 14.00 -10.06 -13.59
N SER A 92 13.12 -9.33 -14.30
CA SER A 92 13.45 -8.02 -14.89
C SER A 92 13.73 -6.93 -13.85
N VAL A 93 13.32 -7.14 -12.60
CA VAL A 93 13.75 -6.39 -11.42
C VAL A 93 15.26 -6.53 -11.16
N SER A 94 15.82 -7.73 -11.31
CA SER A 94 17.25 -8.00 -11.14
C SER A 94 18.05 -7.38 -12.27
N ASP A 95 17.54 -7.43 -13.51
CA ASP A 95 18.12 -6.72 -14.67
C ASP A 95 18.15 -5.19 -14.45
N PHE A 96 17.09 -4.63 -13.85
CA PHE A 96 17.05 -3.22 -13.47
C PHE A 96 18.12 -2.89 -12.43
N LEU A 97 18.17 -3.64 -11.32
CA LEU A 97 19.15 -3.39 -10.25
C LEU A 97 20.60 -3.54 -10.76
N ALA A 98 20.87 -4.57 -11.57
CA ALA A 98 22.19 -4.81 -12.16
C ALA A 98 22.62 -3.73 -13.17
N SER A 99 21.68 -3.09 -13.87
CA SER A 99 21.97 -1.98 -14.78
C SER A 99 22.19 -0.64 -14.05
N HIS A 100 21.52 -0.41 -12.91
CA HIS A 100 21.60 0.86 -12.16
C HIS A 100 22.65 0.87 -11.04
N LYS A 101 22.99 -0.27 -10.45
CA LYS A 101 24.00 -0.43 -9.39
C LYS A 101 25.08 -1.45 -9.79
N LYS A 102 25.55 -1.39 -11.04
CA LYS A 102 26.50 -2.36 -11.61
C LYS A 102 27.75 -2.56 -10.75
N GLY A 103 27.94 -3.76 -10.22
CA GLY A 103 29.08 -4.12 -9.38
C GLY A 103 28.86 -3.95 -7.87
N SER A 104 27.65 -3.63 -7.42
CA SER A 104 27.30 -3.53 -5.99
C SER A 104 27.34 -4.86 -5.22
N GLY A 105 27.20 -6.00 -5.92
CA GLY A 105 27.02 -7.31 -5.29
C GLY A 105 25.64 -7.54 -4.67
N ILE A 106 24.67 -6.66 -4.95
CA ILE A 106 23.29 -6.77 -4.48
C ILE A 106 22.54 -7.82 -5.31
N GLU A 107 21.98 -8.81 -4.63
CA GLU A 107 21.11 -9.86 -5.18
C GLU A 107 19.79 -9.89 -4.39
N LEU A 108 18.68 -10.22 -5.06
CA LEU A 108 17.35 -10.32 -4.45
C LEU A 108 17.08 -11.74 -3.94
N ASP A 109 16.69 -11.88 -2.68
CA ASP A 109 16.13 -13.14 -2.18
C ASP A 109 14.65 -13.26 -2.56
N HIS A 110 14.40 -13.89 -3.72
CA HIS A 110 13.05 -14.20 -4.24
C HIS A 110 12.28 -15.21 -3.36
N GLU A 111 12.91 -15.83 -2.36
CA GLU A 111 12.26 -16.66 -1.34
C GLU A 111 12.02 -15.90 -0.02
N LYS A 112 12.27 -14.59 0.04
CA LYS A 112 12.05 -13.76 1.24
C LYS A 112 11.28 -12.50 0.89
N ILE A 113 10.04 -12.71 0.42
CA ILE A 113 9.10 -11.68 -0.04
C ILE A 113 8.08 -11.36 1.06
N LEU A 114 8.16 -10.16 1.65
CA LEU A 114 7.10 -9.54 2.46
C LEU A 114 6.37 -8.51 1.59
N VAL A 115 5.07 -8.35 1.85
CA VAL A 115 4.19 -7.47 1.07
C VAL A 115 3.52 -6.44 2.00
N SER A 116 3.93 -5.17 1.94
CA SER A 116 3.44 -4.08 2.81
C SER A 116 2.66 -3.00 2.07
N GLY A 117 1.95 -2.15 2.80
CA GLY A 117 1.43 -0.87 2.33
C GLY A 117 0.30 -0.36 3.20
N ASP A 118 0.07 0.95 3.17
CA ASP A 118 -0.96 1.62 3.95
C ASP A 118 -2.16 2.04 3.11
N SER A 119 -3.36 2.13 3.70
CA SER A 119 -4.59 2.57 3.02
C SER A 119 -4.83 1.86 1.67
N ALA A 120 -4.61 2.54 0.52
CA ALA A 120 -4.65 1.95 -0.81
C ALA A 120 -3.41 1.11 -1.21
N GLY A 121 -2.21 1.46 -0.74
CA GLY A 121 -1.06 0.56 -0.78
C GLY A 121 -1.39 -0.74 -0.03
N GLY A 122 -2.14 -0.65 1.08
CA GLY A 122 -2.68 -1.78 1.83
C GLY A 122 -3.69 -2.62 1.04
N TYR A 123 -4.55 -1.99 0.21
CA TYR A 123 -5.36 -2.71 -0.78
C TYR A 123 -4.48 -3.49 -1.76
N MET A 124 -3.47 -2.85 -2.34
CA MET A 124 -2.57 -3.45 -3.32
C MET A 124 -1.71 -4.59 -2.71
N ALA A 125 -1.34 -4.49 -1.43
CA ALA A 125 -0.68 -5.55 -0.66
C ALA A 125 -1.57 -6.79 -0.46
N LEU A 126 -2.82 -6.58 -0.06
CA LEU A 126 -3.79 -7.65 0.09
C LEU A 126 -4.14 -8.29 -1.26
N MET A 127 -4.38 -7.49 -2.31
CA MET A 127 -4.64 -8.01 -3.65
C MET A 127 -3.44 -8.77 -4.23
N SER A 128 -2.20 -8.38 -3.89
CA SER A 128 -1.01 -9.18 -4.20
C SER A 128 -1.03 -10.53 -3.50
N GLY A 129 -1.24 -10.55 -2.18
CA GLY A 129 -1.36 -11.79 -1.39
C GLY A 129 -2.50 -12.72 -1.85
N LEU A 130 -3.56 -12.16 -2.43
CA LEU A 130 -4.73 -12.88 -2.95
C LEU A 130 -4.56 -13.39 -4.39
N THR A 131 -3.66 -12.80 -5.19
CA THR A 131 -3.49 -13.11 -6.62
C THR A 131 -2.24 -13.93 -6.93
N GLN A 132 -1.15 -13.77 -6.18
CA GLN A 132 0.10 -14.49 -6.43
C GLN A 132 0.04 -15.97 -5.99
N PRO A 133 0.91 -16.86 -6.52
CA PRO A 133 0.92 -18.28 -6.18
C PRO A 133 1.24 -18.55 -4.70
N ARG A 134 0.68 -19.63 -4.13
CA ARG A 134 0.89 -19.99 -2.71
C ARG A 134 2.38 -20.14 -2.39
N GLY A 135 2.83 -19.34 -1.42
CA GLY A 135 4.20 -19.37 -0.90
C GLY A 135 5.21 -18.53 -1.67
N SER A 136 4.81 -17.81 -2.74
CA SER A 136 5.64 -16.74 -3.32
C SER A 136 5.87 -15.63 -2.29
N ILE A 137 4.76 -15.13 -1.73
CA ILE A 137 4.70 -14.17 -0.63
C ILE A 137 4.75 -14.92 0.70
N LYS A 138 5.59 -14.45 1.64
CA LYS A 138 5.83 -15.06 2.96
C LYS A 138 5.05 -14.38 4.10
N ALA A 139 4.83 -13.06 4.04
CA ALA A 139 4.00 -12.34 5.00
C ALA A 139 3.41 -11.05 4.40
N ILE A 140 2.27 -10.59 4.93
CA ILE A 140 1.62 -9.30 4.61
C ILE A 140 1.68 -8.37 5.84
N LEU A 141 1.96 -7.09 5.60
CA LEU A 141 1.79 -5.98 6.55
C LEU A 141 0.78 -4.97 5.98
N GLY A 142 -0.39 -4.84 6.60
CA GLY A 142 -1.45 -3.95 6.14
C GLY A 142 -1.72 -2.83 7.14
N GLU A 143 -1.40 -1.60 6.77
CA GLU A 143 -1.56 -0.43 7.64
C GLU A 143 -2.89 0.27 7.28
N TYR A 144 -3.88 0.23 8.19
CA TYR A 144 -5.28 0.68 7.96
C TYR A 144 -5.83 0.38 6.54
N PRO A 145 -5.74 -0.88 6.06
CA PRO A 145 -5.85 -1.17 4.63
C PRO A 145 -7.29 -1.08 4.13
N MET A 146 -7.43 -0.60 2.90
CA MET A 146 -8.67 -0.63 2.12
C MET A 146 -9.04 -2.07 1.72
N THR A 147 -9.65 -2.82 2.63
CA THR A 147 -10.17 -4.17 2.32
C THR A 147 -11.42 -4.13 1.43
N ASN A 148 -12.02 -2.96 1.23
CA ASN A 148 -13.26 -2.68 0.53
C ASN A 148 -13.26 -1.24 -0.02
N TYR A 149 -14.23 -0.88 -0.86
CA TYR A 149 -14.35 0.48 -1.41
C TYR A 149 -14.64 1.54 -0.34
N LEU A 150 -14.20 2.78 -0.58
CA LEU A 150 -14.44 3.90 0.33
C LEU A 150 -15.93 4.28 0.39
N ARG A 151 -16.39 4.60 1.60
CA ARG A 151 -17.71 5.20 1.88
C ARG A 151 -17.52 6.20 3.02
N ILE A 152 -17.43 7.48 2.67
CA ILE A 152 -17.24 8.58 3.61
C ILE A 152 -18.61 9.23 3.85
N GLU A 153 -18.96 9.52 5.10
CA GLU A 153 -20.19 10.27 5.40
C GLU A 153 -19.99 11.75 5.05
N GLN A 154 -20.98 12.37 4.40
CA GLN A 154 -20.87 13.78 4.01
C GLN A 154 -20.85 14.69 5.24
N ASN A 155 -19.88 15.60 5.27
CA ASN A 155 -19.62 16.52 6.37
C ASN A 155 -19.20 17.90 5.83
N ASP A 156 -19.14 18.91 6.70
CA ASP A 156 -18.70 20.26 6.33
C ASP A 156 -17.18 20.36 6.09
N THR A 157 -16.38 19.38 6.59
CA THR A 157 -14.92 19.45 6.60
C THR A 157 -14.22 18.10 6.34
N TYR A 158 -13.30 18.09 5.38
CA TYR A 158 -12.41 16.96 5.04
C TYR A 158 -10.94 17.37 5.26
N PHE A 159 -10.19 16.61 6.05
CA PHE A 159 -8.82 16.92 6.48
C PHE A 159 -8.60 18.38 6.91
N ASP A 160 -9.37 18.86 7.89
CA ASP A 160 -9.37 20.24 8.43
C ASP A 160 -9.66 21.36 7.39
N THR A 161 -10.06 21.02 6.17
CA THR A 161 -10.45 21.96 5.11
C THR A 161 -11.94 21.82 4.77
N PRO A 162 -12.62 22.84 4.21
CA PRO A 162 -14.02 22.71 3.79
C PRO A 162 -14.19 21.60 2.75
N SER A 163 -15.21 20.76 2.93
CA SER A 163 -15.47 19.63 2.03
C SER A 163 -15.84 20.10 0.61
N PRO A 164 -15.24 19.51 -0.45
CA PRO A 164 -15.45 19.97 -1.82
C PRO A 164 -16.86 19.63 -2.33
N PRO A 165 -17.58 20.57 -2.95
CA PRO A 165 -18.91 20.32 -3.50
C PRO A 165 -18.85 19.42 -4.75
N GLU A 166 -19.85 18.55 -4.90
CA GLU A 166 -19.95 17.55 -5.99
C GLU A 166 -19.67 18.09 -7.42
N SER A 167 -19.97 19.37 -7.67
CA SER A 167 -19.66 20.06 -8.93
C SER A 167 -18.17 20.03 -9.32
N GLU A 168 -17.24 19.97 -8.36
CA GLU A 168 -15.80 19.86 -8.64
C GLU A 168 -15.45 18.54 -9.35
N LEU A 169 -16.21 17.47 -9.13
CA LEU A 169 -16.02 16.22 -9.88
C LEU A 169 -16.33 16.42 -11.37
N ALA A 170 -17.44 17.11 -11.68
CA ALA A 170 -17.79 17.43 -13.06
C ALA A 170 -16.77 18.38 -13.72
N GLU A 171 -16.21 19.32 -12.96
CA GLU A 171 -15.11 20.16 -13.43
C GLU A 171 -13.85 19.33 -13.73
N HIS A 172 -13.38 18.50 -12.78
CA HIS A 172 -12.21 17.64 -12.98
C HIS A 172 -12.37 16.73 -14.21
N LEU A 173 -13.50 16.03 -14.33
CA LEU A 173 -13.81 15.16 -15.46
C LEU A 173 -13.76 15.90 -16.81
N SER A 174 -14.13 17.19 -16.85
CA SER A 174 -14.04 18.01 -18.06
C SER A 174 -12.60 18.34 -18.50
N THR A 175 -11.63 18.23 -17.59
CA THR A 175 -10.20 18.43 -17.88
C THR A 175 -9.48 17.18 -18.39
N ILE A 176 -10.08 16.00 -18.21
CA ILE A 176 -9.47 14.71 -18.58
C ILE A 176 -9.31 14.63 -20.09
N LYS A 177 -8.06 14.43 -20.52
CA LYS A 177 -7.70 14.22 -21.93
C LYS A 177 -7.62 12.71 -22.20
N PRO A 178 -8.50 12.12 -23.03
CA PRO A 178 -8.52 10.68 -23.29
C PRO A 178 -7.16 10.14 -23.72
N GLY A 179 -6.75 9.01 -23.13
CA GLY A 179 -5.43 8.40 -23.36
C GLY A 179 -4.28 8.99 -22.53
N THR A 180 -4.54 9.96 -21.64
CA THR A 180 -3.53 10.44 -20.68
C THR A 180 -3.38 9.43 -19.55
N ILE A 181 -2.20 8.82 -19.46
CA ILE A 181 -1.84 8.01 -18.28
C ILE A 181 -1.59 8.96 -17.11
N VAL A 182 -2.28 8.73 -16.00
CA VAL A 182 -2.07 9.43 -14.72
C VAL A 182 -1.88 8.36 -13.67
N SER A 183 -0.65 8.27 -13.15
CA SER A 183 -0.20 7.30 -12.16
C SER A 183 0.78 7.92 -11.14
N SER A 184 0.90 9.25 -11.16
CA SER A 184 1.70 10.08 -10.27
C SER A 184 1.00 11.45 -10.13
N ALA A 185 0.86 11.95 -8.89
CA ALA A 185 0.25 13.22 -8.53
C ALA A 185 0.75 13.67 -7.15
N TRP A 186 1.68 14.65 -7.11
CA TRP A 186 2.31 15.08 -5.86
C TRP A 186 1.33 15.77 -4.89
N PRO A 187 1.21 15.33 -3.63
CA PRO A 187 0.28 15.91 -2.65
C PRO A 187 0.44 17.42 -2.40
N PRO A 188 -0.65 18.16 -2.12
CA PRO A 188 -2.02 17.69 -1.93
C PRO A 188 -2.84 17.63 -3.24
N ALA A 189 -2.20 17.55 -4.42
CA ALA A 189 -2.92 17.47 -5.69
C ALA A 189 -3.92 16.30 -5.68
N ARG A 190 -5.11 16.53 -6.26
CA ARG A 190 -6.19 15.54 -6.42
C ARG A 190 -6.81 14.99 -5.13
N LEU A 191 -6.38 15.40 -3.93
CA LEU A 191 -6.88 14.88 -2.65
C LEU A 191 -8.42 15.05 -2.49
N SER A 192 -9.00 16.12 -3.06
CA SER A 192 -10.46 16.34 -3.08
C SER A 192 -11.25 15.25 -3.80
N LEU A 193 -10.66 14.58 -4.79
CA LEU A 193 -11.32 13.51 -5.54
C LEU A 193 -11.62 12.28 -4.67
N ASN A 194 -10.86 12.04 -3.60
CA ASN A 194 -11.14 10.97 -2.64
C ASN A 194 -12.52 11.17 -1.99
N TYR A 195 -12.76 12.37 -1.47
CA TYR A 195 -14.06 12.76 -0.91
C TYR A 195 -15.14 12.79 -2.00
N LEU A 196 -14.86 13.40 -3.16
CA LEU A 196 -15.84 13.50 -4.24
C LEU A 196 -16.33 12.14 -4.75
N LEU A 197 -15.44 11.15 -4.83
CA LEU A 197 -15.82 9.79 -5.24
C LEU A 197 -16.47 8.98 -4.11
N ALA A 198 -15.99 9.09 -2.87
CA ALA A 198 -16.51 8.30 -1.75
C ALA A 198 -17.81 8.85 -1.16
N ALA A 199 -17.90 10.17 -0.93
CA ALA A 199 -19.00 10.80 -0.19
C ALA A 199 -20.24 11.08 -1.05
N TYR A 200 -20.07 11.28 -2.36
CA TYR A 200 -21.19 11.37 -3.32
C TYR A 200 -21.49 10.02 -4.03
N GLY A 201 -20.82 8.93 -3.63
CA GLY A 201 -21.15 7.56 -4.05
C GLY A 201 -20.64 7.15 -5.44
N HIS A 202 -19.81 7.96 -6.09
CA HIS A 202 -19.29 7.69 -7.44
C HIS A 202 -18.14 6.67 -7.49
N TYR A 203 -17.61 6.22 -6.35
CA TYR A 203 -16.41 5.36 -6.30
C TYR A 203 -16.52 4.11 -7.17
N LEU A 204 -17.63 3.36 -7.06
CA LEU A 204 -17.86 2.13 -7.84
C LEU A 204 -18.16 2.41 -9.33
N THR A 205 -18.54 3.63 -9.70
CA THR A 205 -18.74 4.04 -11.10
C THR A 205 -17.43 4.09 -11.87
N TYR A 206 -16.34 4.50 -11.22
CA TYR A 206 -15.01 4.59 -11.83
C TYR A 206 -14.14 3.38 -11.52
N PHE A 207 -14.16 2.88 -10.28
CA PHE A 207 -13.38 1.70 -9.92
C PHE A 207 -13.95 0.40 -10.51
N GLY A 208 -15.27 0.26 -10.50
CA GLY A 208 -15.98 -0.97 -10.87
C GLY A 208 -16.68 -1.61 -9.68
N ALA A 209 -17.76 -2.36 -9.97
CA ALA A 209 -18.73 -2.84 -8.97
C ALA A 209 -18.69 -4.37 -8.72
N ASP A 210 -17.67 -5.10 -9.20
CA ASP A 210 -17.47 -6.51 -8.85
C ASP A 210 -16.80 -6.58 -7.47
N GLU A 211 -17.42 -7.27 -6.50
CA GLU A 211 -16.86 -7.47 -5.15
C GLU A 211 -15.48 -8.15 -5.18
N LYS A 212 -15.17 -8.92 -6.24
CA LYS A 212 -13.85 -9.57 -6.44
C LYS A 212 -12.74 -8.61 -6.83
N MET A 213 -13.06 -7.36 -7.15
CA MET A 213 -12.08 -6.28 -7.24
C MET A 213 -11.59 -5.84 -5.85
N TRP A 214 -12.18 -6.32 -4.76
CA TRP A 214 -11.85 -5.94 -3.39
C TRP A 214 -11.36 -7.12 -2.54
N PRO A 215 -10.39 -6.93 -1.62
CA PRO A 215 -9.90 -8.00 -0.75
C PRO A 215 -11.01 -8.75 0.00
N ILE A 216 -12.04 -8.03 0.48
CA ILE A 216 -13.18 -8.60 1.20
C ILE A 216 -14.02 -9.57 0.36
N GLY A 217 -14.18 -9.35 -0.95
CA GLY A 217 -14.88 -10.29 -1.83
C GLY A 217 -13.95 -11.38 -2.37
N LEU A 218 -12.76 -11.00 -2.84
CA LEU A 218 -11.82 -11.92 -3.48
C LEU A 218 -11.32 -13.03 -2.55
N ILE A 219 -11.23 -12.79 -1.23
CA ILE A 219 -10.86 -13.79 -0.22
C ILE A 219 -11.80 -15.02 -0.22
N GLU A 220 -13.09 -14.86 -0.56
CA GLU A 220 -14.09 -15.95 -0.51
C GLU A 220 -13.83 -17.04 -1.56
N GLU A 221 -13.12 -16.71 -2.64
CA GLU A 221 -12.69 -17.70 -3.65
C GLU A 221 -11.38 -18.42 -3.28
N LYS A 222 -10.72 -18.02 -2.18
CA LYS A 222 -9.41 -18.56 -1.78
C LYS A 222 -9.53 -19.72 -0.79
N LYS A 223 -8.40 -20.36 -0.55
CA LYS A 223 -8.23 -21.46 0.43
C LYS A 223 -7.00 -21.26 1.32
N TRP A 224 -6.38 -20.09 1.22
CA TRP A 224 -5.18 -19.68 1.94
C TRP A 224 -5.02 -18.16 1.74
N LEU A 225 -4.21 -17.55 2.61
CA LEU A 225 -3.63 -16.21 2.47
C LEU A 225 -2.21 -16.32 3.08
N PRO A 226 -1.21 -15.51 2.68
CA PRO A 226 0.02 -15.40 3.46
C PRO A 226 -0.27 -14.95 4.91
N PRO A 227 0.57 -15.31 5.89
CA PRO A 227 0.52 -14.74 7.24
C PRO A 227 0.41 -13.22 7.20
N THR A 228 -0.70 -12.67 7.71
CA THR A 228 -1.05 -11.25 7.56
C THR A 228 -1.16 -10.58 8.93
N TRP A 229 -0.47 -9.46 9.11
CA TRP A 229 -0.76 -8.54 10.21
C TRP A 229 -1.41 -7.27 9.65
N ILE A 230 -2.57 -6.93 10.21
CA ILE A 230 -3.23 -5.64 10.00
C ILE A 230 -3.21 -4.87 11.32
N PHE A 231 -2.92 -3.57 11.26
CA PHE A 231 -3.28 -2.64 12.33
C PHE A 231 -4.16 -1.50 11.78
N HIS A 232 -5.10 -1.00 12.58
CA HIS A 232 -6.12 -0.06 12.12
C HIS A 232 -6.62 0.79 13.29
N GLY A 233 -6.83 2.09 13.11
CA GLY A 233 -7.49 2.93 14.10
C GLY A 233 -8.99 2.64 14.19
N ASP A 234 -9.62 2.76 15.37
CA ASP A 234 -11.09 2.62 15.48
C ASP A 234 -11.88 3.92 15.29
N ALA A 235 -11.18 5.05 15.12
CA ALA A 235 -11.77 6.35 14.77
C ALA A 235 -11.49 6.75 13.30
N ASP A 236 -10.90 5.86 12.49
CA ASP A 236 -10.55 6.12 11.08
C ASP A 236 -11.78 6.58 10.27
N SER A 237 -11.71 7.85 9.83
CA SER A 237 -12.77 8.56 9.12
C SER A 237 -12.74 8.37 7.60
N ALA A 238 -11.65 7.82 7.06
CA ALA A 238 -11.46 7.65 5.61
C ALA A 238 -11.66 6.19 5.17
N VAL A 239 -11.15 5.23 5.94
CA VAL A 239 -11.23 3.79 5.66
C VAL A 239 -11.90 3.09 6.84
N SER A 240 -12.99 2.36 6.59
CA SER A 240 -13.77 1.79 7.68
C SER A 240 -13.08 0.59 8.33
N VAL A 241 -12.72 0.72 9.62
CA VAL A 241 -12.23 -0.37 10.47
C VAL A 241 -13.16 -1.60 10.46
N GLU A 242 -14.46 -1.41 10.25
CA GLU A 242 -15.44 -2.50 10.13
C GLU A 242 -15.20 -3.40 8.92
N ASP A 243 -14.66 -2.89 7.82
CA ASP A 243 -14.31 -3.72 6.66
C ASP A 243 -13.00 -4.47 6.89
N SER A 244 -12.07 -3.93 7.68
CA SER A 244 -10.92 -4.70 8.18
C SER A 244 -11.35 -5.82 9.14
N LYS A 245 -12.30 -5.58 10.04
CA LYS A 245 -12.90 -6.62 10.91
C LYS A 245 -13.53 -7.74 10.07
N LYS A 246 -14.44 -7.42 9.14
CA LYS A 246 -15.11 -8.40 8.26
C LYS A 246 -14.14 -9.16 7.36
N PHE A 247 -13.13 -8.50 6.80
CA PHE A 247 -12.09 -9.18 6.00
C PHE A 247 -11.34 -10.22 6.83
N VAL A 248 -10.96 -9.87 8.06
CA VAL A 248 -10.23 -10.76 8.98
C VAL A 248 -11.11 -11.93 9.44
N GLU A 249 -12.43 -11.72 9.59
CA GLU A 249 -13.40 -12.81 9.81
C GLU A 249 -13.48 -13.76 8.61
N ARG A 250 -13.63 -13.23 7.37
CA ARG A 250 -13.62 -14.03 6.14
C ARG A 250 -12.32 -14.82 5.98
N CYS A 251 -11.16 -14.23 6.30
CA CYS A 251 -9.87 -14.93 6.30
C CYS A 251 -9.84 -16.11 7.29
N LYS A 252 -10.29 -15.90 8.53
CA LYS A 252 -10.31 -16.92 9.58
C LYS A 252 -11.32 -18.05 9.28
N ALA A 253 -12.33 -17.79 8.47
CA ALA A 253 -13.28 -18.79 8.00
C ALA A 253 -12.70 -19.76 6.94
N LEU A 254 -11.59 -19.42 6.27
CA LEU A 254 -11.03 -20.25 5.18
C LEU A 254 -10.51 -21.61 5.67
N ASN A 255 -9.67 -21.61 6.70
CA ASN A 255 -9.21 -22.79 7.45
C ASN A 255 -8.35 -22.39 8.65
N LYS A 256 -8.12 -23.34 9.56
CA LYS A 256 -7.33 -23.19 10.79
C LYS A 256 -5.85 -22.81 10.61
N ASP A 257 -5.29 -22.94 9.41
CA ASP A 257 -3.86 -22.69 9.13
C ASP A 257 -3.63 -21.28 8.53
N VAL A 258 -4.68 -20.46 8.41
CA VAL A 258 -4.61 -19.07 7.95
C VAL A 258 -4.36 -18.13 9.14
N GLU A 259 -3.13 -17.64 9.23
CA GLU A 259 -2.69 -16.75 10.32
C GLU A 259 -2.94 -15.27 9.97
N VAL A 260 -4.07 -14.72 10.42
CA VAL A 260 -4.37 -13.28 10.27
C VAL A 260 -4.57 -12.61 11.63
N LYS A 261 -3.69 -11.66 11.95
CA LYS A 261 -3.77 -10.75 13.11
C LYS A 261 -4.47 -9.44 12.70
N LEU A 262 -5.29 -8.91 13.60
CA LEU A 262 -5.85 -7.56 13.53
C LEU A 262 -5.61 -6.88 14.87
N GLU A 263 -4.90 -5.75 14.84
CA GLU A 263 -4.54 -4.93 15.99
C GLU A 263 -5.29 -3.60 15.90
N ILE A 264 -6.27 -3.38 16.78
CA ILE A 264 -7.15 -2.21 16.71
C ILE A 264 -6.65 -1.16 17.70
N ARG A 265 -6.37 0.05 17.21
CA ARG A 265 -5.78 1.13 17.98
C ARG A 265 -6.85 2.15 18.36
N ALA A 266 -7.18 2.18 19.66
CA ALA A 266 -8.28 2.98 20.19
C ALA A 266 -8.05 4.50 20.04
N GLY A 267 -9.07 5.21 19.57
CA GLY A 267 -9.06 6.66 19.36
C GLY A 267 -8.08 7.14 18.29
N GLN A 268 -7.63 6.25 17.40
CA GLN A 268 -6.70 6.59 16.32
C GLN A 268 -7.44 6.81 14.99
N GLU A 269 -7.01 7.85 14.27
CA GLU A 269 -7.53 8.33 12.98
C GLU A 269 -6.76 7.70 11.79
N HIS A 270 -7.19 7.94 10.56
CA HIS A 270 -6.44 7.58 9.36
C HIS A 270 -5.00 8.14 9.41
N GLY A 271 -4.00 7.35 8.97
CA GLY A 271 -2.62 7.81 8.94
C GLY A 271 -1.91 7.94 10.31
N PHE A 272 -2.54 7.53 11.42
CA PHE A 272 -2.01 7.70 12.78
C PHE A 272 -0.59 7.15 12.99
N ILE A 273 -0.18 6.17 12.16
CA ILE A 273 1.12 5.49 12.26
C ILE A 273 2.29 6.34 11.76
N THR A 274 2.04 7.33 10.91
CA THR A 274 3.08 8.11 10.23
C THR A 274 4.16 8.67 11.18
N PRO A 275 3.81 9.33 12.32
CA PRO A 275 4.80 9.80 13.29
C PRO A 275 5.33 8.72 14.28
N VAL A 276 4.79 7.50 14.26
CA VAL A 276 5.00 6.49 15.32
C VAL A 276 6.29 5.70 15.11
N LYS A 277 7.09 5.59 16.18
CA LYS A 277 8.34 4.81 16.20
C LYS A 277 8.16 3.50 16.96
N GLU A 278 8.86 2.46 16.51
CA GLU A 278 8.82 1.13 17.11
C GLU A 278 9.41 1.06 18.53
N ASP A 279 10.41 1.90 18.84
CA ASP A 279 11.03 1.95 20.17
C ASP A 279 10.17 2.67 21.22
N GLU A 280 9.17 3.43 20.78
CA GLU A 280 8.20 4.14 21.62
C GLU A 280 6.92 3.29 21.86
N GLU A 281 6.54 2.40 20.94
CA GLU A 281 5.29 1.65 20.96
C GLU A 281 5.47 0.10 21.03
N PRO A 282 5.25 -0.55 22.20
CA PRO A 282 5.47 -1.99 22.37
C PRO A 282 4.66 -2.90 21.43
N TRP A 283 3.42 -2.53 21.11
CA TRP A 283 2.55 -3.32 20.22
C TRP A 283 3.07 -3.34 18.78
N LEU A 284 3.66 -2.22 18.33
CA LEU A 284 4.25 -2.08 17.00
C LEU A 284 5.49 -2.96 16.90
N LYS A 285 6.34 -2.93 17.92
CA LYS A 285 7.51 -3.80 18.07
C LYS A 285 7.17 -5.29 18.08
N GLU A 286 6.14 -5.70 18.83
CA GLU A 286 5.67 -7.09 18.86
C GLU A 286 5.02 -7.55 17.54
N GLY A 287 4.36 -6.63 16.83
CA GLY A 287 3.80 -6.87 15.51
C GLY A 287 4.87 -7.02 14.43
N LEU A 288 5.84 -6.10 14.37
CA LEU A 288 6.96 -6.13 13.41
C LEU A 288 7.85 -7.36 13.64
N ALA A 289 8.17 -7.71 14.90
CA ALA A 289 8.89 -8.93 15.23
C ALA A 289 8.14 -10.22 14.81
N TRP A 290 6.80 -10.20 14.83
CA TRP A 290 6.00 -11.30 14.28
C TRP A 290 6.04 -11.34 12.75
N VAL A 291 5.96 -10.19 12.08
CA VAL A 291 6.11 -10.10 10.61
C VAL A 291 7.47 -10.61 10.17
N GLU A 292 8.56 -10.20 10.83
CA GLU A 292 9.92 -10.72 10.60
C GLU A 292 9.99 -12.24 10.78
N GLY A 293 9.38 -12.76 11.85
CA GLY A 293 9.28 -14.21 12.09
C GLY A 293 8.52 -14.97 10.99
N LYS A 294 7.56 -14.34 10.30
CA LYS A 294 6.83 -14.93 9.17
C LYS A 294 7.48 -14.71 7.81
N TRP A 295 8.21 -13.62 7.64
CA TRP A 295 8.85 -13.23 6.39
C TRP A 295 10.24 -13.85 6.26
N LEU A 296 11.09 -13.65 7.26
CA LEU A 296 12.50 -14.04 7.21
C LEU A 296 12.72 -15.49 7.64
N HIS A 297 11.84 -16.06 8.47
CA HIS A 297 12.06 -17.35 9.14
C HIS A 297 11.04 -18.46 8.80
N SER A 298 10.16 -18.23 7.81
CA SER A 298 9.37 -19.28 7.12
C SER A 298 10.18 -20.06 6.10
#